data_AF-A0AAN6IYU7-F1
#
_entry.id   AF-A0AAN6IYU7-F1
#
_cell.length_a   1.000
_cell.length_b   1.000
_cell.length_c   1.000
_cell.angle_alpha   90.00
_cell.angle_beta   90.00
_cell.angle_gamma   90.00
#
_symmetry.space_group_name_H-M   'P 1'
#
loop_
_entity.id
_entity.type
_entity.pdbx_description
1 polymer ?
#
loop_
_entity_poly.entity_id
_entity_poly.type
_entity_poly.pdbx_seq_one_letter_code
_entity_poly.pdbx_strand_id
1 'polypeptide(L)'
;RPATDQYGLSQSDTYAEFTSDGNKSVWMYSGCRDDQTSADASIAGSHVGAMSWAFLESMKQYGVQQSYMQVLQNTRQILKGRYQQVPQLSVGYQQDLKYQIRV
;
A
#
# COMPACT_ATOMS: atom_id res chain seq x y z
N ARG A 1 -6.40 23.08 -16.95
CA ARG A 1 -5.36 22.30 -16.25
C ARG A 1 -4.74 23.23 -15.22
N PRO A 2 -4.79 22.94 -13.91
CA PRO A 2 -4.10 23.77 -12.94
C PRO A 2 -2.60 23.79 -13.26
N ALA A 3 -1.95 24.93 -13.03
CA ALA A 3 -0.53 25.09 -13.28
C ALA A 3 0.25 24.19 -12.31
N THR A 4 0.99 23.23 -12.86
CA THR A 4 1.96 22.42 -12.12
C THR A 4 3.28 23.17 -12.04
N ASP A 5 3.95 23.13 -10.89
CA ASP A 5 5.27 23.69 -10.72
C ASP A 5 6.35 22.87 -11.46
N GLN A 6 7.61 23.32 -11.36
CA GLN A 6 8.77 22.64 -11.96
C GLN A 6 9.03 21.23 -11.40
N TYR A 7 8.37 20.85 -10.30
CA TYR A 7 8.43 19.54 -9.67
C TYR A 7 7.17 18.70 -9.97
N GLY A 8 6.25 19.22 -10.80
CA GLY A 8 5.02 18.53 -11.17
C GLY A 8 3.91 18.62 -10.12
N LEU A 9 4.07 19.43 -9.08
CA LEU A 9 3.07 19.63 -8.03
C LEU A 9 2.10 20.73 -8.45
N SER A 10 0.81 20.42 -8.43
CA SER A 10 -0.28 21.34 -8.71
C SER A 10 -0.81 21.96 -7.42
N GLN A 11 -1.56 23.08 -7.51
CA GLN A 11 -2.25 23.64 -6.33
C GLN A 11 -3.21 22.63 -5.67
N SER A 12 -3.72 21.65 -6.42
CA SER A 12 -4.52 20.54 -5.88
C SER A 12 -3.72 19.50 -5.08
N ASP A 13 -2.39 19.53 -5.15
CA ASP A 13 -1.50 18.71 -4.31
C ASP A 13 -1.15 19.44 -2.99
N THR A 14 -1.73 20.61 -2.73
CA THR A 14 -1.49 21.37 -1.51
C THR A 14 -2.49 21.05 -0.40
N TYR A 15 -2.03 21.20 0.85
CA TYR A 15 -2.77 20.90 2.08
C TYR A 15 -4.18 21.50 2.15
N ALA A 16 -4.39 22.68 1.54
CA ALA A 16 -5.63 23.43 1.64
C ALA A 16 -6.84 22.72 1.02
N GLU A 17 -6.67 22.01 -0.11
CA GLU A 17 -7.75 21.26 -0.76
C GLU A 17 -7.94 19.86 -0.14
N PHE A 18 -6.87 19.28 0.43
CA PHE A 18 -6.96 18.03 1.19
C PHE A 18 -7.86 18.17 2.43
N THR A 19 -7.84 19.35 3.07
CA THR A 19 -8.69 19.67 4.23
C THR A 19 -10.12 20.08 3.88
N SER A 20 -10.40 20.55 2.66
CA SER A 20 -11.74 21.03 2.29
C SER A 20 -12.74 19.92 1.99
N ASP A 21 -12.25 18.69 1.80
CA ASP A 21 -12.99 17.60 1.17
C ASP A 21 -13.20 16.45 2.18
N GLY A 22 -13.89 16.76 3.28
CA GLY A 22 -14.35 15.81 4.30
C GLY A 22 -13.27 15.04 5.07
N ASN A 23 -13.69 14.10 5.94
CA ASN A 23 -12.78 13.23 6.68
C ASN A 23 -12.17 12.16 5.75
N LYS A 24 -11.01 12.45 5.15
CA LYS A 24 -10.27 11.48 4.33
C LYS A 24 -9.43 10.55 5.20
N SER A 25 -9.46 9.25 4.89
CA SER A 25 -8.65 8.24 5.56
C SER A 25 -7.63 7.65 4.60
N VAL A 26 -6.34 7.86 4.88
CA VAL A 26 -5.24 7.37 4.05
C VAL A 26 -4.58 6.19 4.72
N TRP A 27 -4.50 5.08 3.98
CA TRP A 27 -3.82 3.85 4.33
C TRP A 27 -2.87 3.50 3.21
N MET A 28 -1.59 3.36 3.51
CA MET A 28 -0.55 3.06 2.53
C MET A 28 0.13 1.75 2.90
N TYR A 29 0.07 0.79 1.98
CA TYR A 29 0.95 -0.38 2.03
C TYR A 29 2.22 -0.07 1.25
N SER A 30 3.39 -0.33 1.82
CA SER A 30 4.68 -0.15 1.16
C SER A 30 5.53 -1.43 1.22
N GLY A 31 6.38 -1.61 0.21
CA GLY A 31 7.15 -2.83 -0.01
C GLY A 31 8.50 -2.92 0.69
N CYS A 32 8.93 -1.93 1.48
CA CYS A 32 10.28 -1.97 2.04
C CYS A 32 10.47 -1.31 3.41
N ARG A 33 11.46 -1.84 4.12
CA ARG A 33 12.30 -1.16 5.11
C ARG A 33 13.44 -0.47 4.34
N ASP A 34 13.91 0.69 4.77
CA ASP A 34 14.85 1.57 4.03
C ASP A 34 16.18 0.92 3.58
N ASP A 35 16.47 -0.29 4.07
CA ASP A 35 17.69 -1.07 3.93
C ASP A 35 17.56 -2.30 2.99
N GLN A 36 16.43 -2.43 2.26
CA GLN A 36 16.21 -3.55 1.33
C GLN A 36 15.91 -3.09 -0.11
N THR A 37 16.44 -3.81 -1.09
CA THR A 37 16.12 -3.61 -2.51
C THR A 37 14.68 -4.06 -2.77
N SER A 38 13.89 -3.23 -3.45
CA SER A 38 12.58 -3.62 -3.98
C SER A 38 12.79 -4.72 -5.03
N ALA A 39 12.85 -5.97 -4.59
CA ALA A 39 13.03 -7.10 -5.49
C ALA A 39 11.86 -7.17 -6.49
N ASP A 40 12.19 -7.06 -7.78
CA ASP A 40 11.28 -7.46 -8.85
C ASP A 40 10.96 -8.94 -8.68
N ALA A 41 9.68 -9.27 -8.47
CA ALA A 41 9.26 -10.66 -8.40
C ALA A 41 9.13 -11.22 -9.81
N SER A 42 9.97 -12.18 -10.17
CA SER A 42 9.79 -12.96 -11.39
C SER A 42 8.70 -14.01 -11.16
N ILE A 43 7.45 -13.68 -11.48
CA ILE A 43 6.31 -14.58 -11.30
C ILE A 43 5.87 -15.02 -12.67
N ALA A 44 6.03 -16.32 -12.96
CA ALA A 44 5.69 -16.92 -14.26
C ALA A 44 6.34 -16.22 -15.47
N GLY A 45 7.57 -15.71 -15.32
CA GLY A 45 8.29 -15.01 -16.39
C GLY A 45 7.89 -13.54 -16.61
N SER A 46 7.01 -12.98 -15.77
CA SER A 46 6.66 -11.56 -15.77
C SER A 46 7.30 -10.84 -14.59
N HIS A 47 7.85 -9.65 -14.82
CA HIS A 47 8.36 -8.76 -13.78
C HIS A 47 7.19 -8.07 -13.08
N VAL A 48 6.73 -8.63 -11.96
CA VAL A 48 5.66 -8.04 -11.16
C VAL A 48 6.28 -7.53 -9.85
N GLY A 49 5.79 -6.41 -9.32
CA GLY A 49 6.22 -5.98 -7.98
C GLY A 49 5.80 -7.01 -6.93
N ALA A 50 6.76 -7.53 -6.14
CA ALA A 50 6.52 -8.56 -5.14
C ALA A 50 5.38 -8.19 -4.18
N MET A 51 5.39 -6.96 -3.65
CA MET A 51 4.35 -6.45 -2.76
C MET A 51 2.97 -6.45 -3.43
N SER A 52 2.84 -5.82 -4.60
CA SER A 52 1.55 -5.73 -5.30
C SER A 52 0.98 -7.11 -5.64
N TRP A 53 1.85 -8.04 -6.06
CA TRP A 53 1.44 -9.41 -6.29
C TRP A 53 0.94 -10.08 -5.01
N ALA A 54 1.71 -10.02 -3.92
CA ALA A 54 1.34 -10.66 -2.65
C ALA A 54 0.08 -10.06 -2.03
N PHE A 55 -0.12 -8.75 -2.19
CA PHE A 55 -1.36 -8.08 -1.79
C PHE A 55 -2.55 -8.63 -2.57
N LEU A 56 -2.47 -8.68 -3.90
CA LEU A 56 -3.53 -9.23 -4.75
C LEU A 56 -3.81 -10.70 -4.43
N GLU A 57 -2.77 -11.47 -4.16
CA GLU A 57 -2.88 -12.87 -3.78
C GLU A 57 -3.58 -13.03 -2.42
N SER A 58 -3.27 -12.17 -1.44
CA SER A 58 -3.99 -12.11 -0.15
C SER A 58 -5.48 -11.80 -0.35
N MET A 59 -5.81 -10.86 -1.24
CA MET A 59 -7.21 -10.52 -1.53
C MET A 59 -7.95 -11.64 -2.26
N LYS A 60 -7.28 -12.39 -3.13
CA LYS A 60 -7.85 -13.56 -3.82
C LYS A 60 -8.11 -14.73 -2.86
N GLN A 61 -7.16 -15.01 -1.97
CA GLN A 61 -7.25 -16.16 -1.06
C GLN A 61 -8.23 -15.94 0.09
N TYR A 62 -8.26 -14.74 0.65
CA TYR A 62 -8.99 -14.45 1.89
C TYR A 62 -10.15 -13.44 1.70
N GLY A 63 -10.34 -12.90 0.49
CA GLY A 63 -11.43 -11.97 0.16
C GLY A 63 -11.30 -10.58 0.80
N VAL A 64 -12.35 -9.77 0.73
CA VAL A 64 -12.39 -8.42 1.35
C VAL A 64 -12.82 -8.43 2.81
N GLN A 65 -13.19 -9.58 3.38
CA GLN A 65 -13.59 -9.73 4.78
C GLN A 65 -12.39 -9.82 5.72
N GLN A 66 -11.43 -8.92 5.52
CA GLN A 66 -10.18 -8.84 6.26
C GLN A 66 -9.99 -7.43 6.80
N SER A 67 -9.44 -7.34 8.00
CA SER A 67 -8.94 -6.08 8.54
C SER A 67 -7.65 -5.63 7.86
N TYR A 68 -7.31 -4.35 7.96
CA TYR A 68 -6.01 -3.84 7.48
C TYR A 68 -4.82 -4.60 8.09
N MET A 69 -4.91 -5.01 9.37
CA MET A 69 -3.89 -5.88 9.97
C MET A 69 -3.83 -7.27 9.35
N GLN A 70 -4.98 -7.89 9.10
CA GLN A 70 -5.02 -9.24 8.51
C GLN A 70 -4.44 -9.23 7.09
N VAL A 71 -4.78 -8.22 6.29
CA VAL A 71 -4.19 -8.05 4.96
C VAL A 71 -2.67 -7.90 5.05
N LEU A 72 -2.15 -7.10 5.98
CA LEU A 72 -0.70 -6.96 6.20
C LEU A 72 -0.04 -8.29 6.60
N GLN A 73 -0.65 -9.02 7.53
CA GLN A 73 -0.14 -10.31 8.01
C GLN A 73 -0.11 -11.35 6.89
N ASN A 74 -1.19 -11.46 6.12
CA ASN A 74 -1.30 -12.40 5.01
C ASN A 74 -0.33 -12.05 3.87
N THR A 75 -0.22 -10.76 3.52
CA THR A 75 0.78 -10.29 2.54
C THR A 75 2.21 -10.65 2.97
N ARG A 76 2.54 -10.46 4.26
CA ARG A 76 3.86 -10.87 4.80
C ARG A 76 4.07 -12.37 4.72
N GLN A 77 3.05 -13.18 5.03
CA GLN A 77 3.15 -14.64 4.93
C GLN A 77 3.37 -15.10 3.49
N ILE A 78 2.69 -14.49 2.52
CA ILE A 78 2.84 -14.84 1.09
C ILE A 78 4.24 -14.51 0.57
N LEU A 79 4.86 -13.43 1.05
CA LEU A 79 6.23 -13.06 0.68
C LEU A 79 7.31 -13.87 1.42
N LYS A 80 6.98 -14.42 2.59
CA LYS A 80 7.93 -15.11 3.46
C LYS A 80 8.62 -16.27 2.73
N GLY A 81 9.95 -16.28 2.75
CA GLY A 81 10.77 -17.32 2.14
C GLY A 81 10.98 -17.20 0.63
N ARG A 82 10.30 -16.25 -0.04
CA ARG A 82 10.49 -15.95 -1.47
C ARG A 82 11.09 -14.58 -1.72
N TYR A 83 10.79 -13.61 -0.86
CA TYR A 83 11.26 -12.24 -0.97
C TYR A 83 11.77 -11.74 0.38
N GLN A 84 12.78 -10.88 0.34
CA GLN A 84 13.30 -10.23 1.56
C GLN A 84 12.41 -9.07 2.01
N GLN A 85 11.61 -8.52 1.08
CA GLN A 85 10.70 -7.40 1.31
C GLN A 85 9.81 -7.64 2.53
N VAL A 86 9.78 -6.65 3.42
CA VAL A 86 8.90 -6.62 4.58
C VAL A 86 7.79 -5.59 4.33
N PRO A 87 6.57 -6.01 3.95
CA PRO A 87 5.44 -5.11 3.83
C PRO A 87 5.24 -4.28 5.10
N GLN A 88 4.99 -3.00 4.92
CA GLN A 88 4.64 -2.06 5.98
C GLN A 88 3.28 -1.42 5.70
N LEU A 89 2.63 -0.98 6.78
CA LEU A 89 1.37 -0.26 6.73
C LEU A 89 1.55 1.09 7.43
N SER A 90 1.36 2.17 6.68
CA SER A 90 1.37 3.54 7.16
C SER A 90 -0.04 4.11 7.15
N VAL A 91 -0.40 4.85 8.20
CA VAL A 91 -1.73 5.47 8.37
C VAL A 91 -1.57 6.95 8.61
N GLY A 92 -2.44 7.77 8.01
CA GLY A 92 -2.34 9.23 8.09
C GLY A 92 -2.62 9.83 9.47
N TYR A 93 -3.26 9.07 10.36
CA TYR A 93 -3.58 9.44 11.74
C TYR A 93 -3.88 8.18 12.56
N GLN A 94 -4.16 8.33 13.87
CA GLN A 94 -4.50 7.19 14.71
C GLN A 94 -5.79 6.52 14.22
N GLN A 95 -5.68 5.23 13.89
CA GLN A 95 -6.75 4.43 13.31
C GLN A 95 -6.81 3.05 13.98
N ASP A 96 -8.01 2.48 14.10
CA ASP A 96 -8.15 1.07 14.49
C ASP A 96 -7.84 0.19 13.27
N LEU A 97 -6.69 -0.48 13.32
CA LEU A 97 -6.23 -1.37 12.26
C LEU A 97 -7.10 -2.63 12.10
N LYS A 98 -8.05 -2.87 13.03
CA LYS A 98 -9.04 -3.96 12.94
C LYS A 98 -10.22 -3.62 12.03
N TYR A 99 -10.34 -2.38 11.54
CA TYR A 99 -11.35 -2.06 10.55
C TYR A 99 -11.15 -2.91 9.29
N GLN A 100 -12.27 -3.37 8.74
CA GLN A 100 -12.28 -4.12 7.49
C GLN A 100 -11.81 -3.22 6.35
N ILE A 101 -10.94 -3.75 5.49
CA ILE A 101 -10.52 -3.06 4.29
C ILE A 101 -11.74 -2.78 3.42
N ARG A 102 -11.84 -1.53 2.95
CA ARG A 102 -12.82 -1.11 1.95
C ARG A 102 -12.05 -0.86 0.66
N VAL A 103 -12.36 -1.63 -0.38
CA VAL A 103 -11.75 -1.56 -1.71
C VAL A 103 -12.81 -1.10 -2.70
#